data_AF-A0AAU5VHU5-F1
#
_entry.id   AF-A0AAU5VHU5-F1
#
_cell.length_a   1.000
_cell.length_b   1.000
_cell.length_c   1.000
_cell.angle_alpha   90.00
_cell.angle_beta   90.00
_cell.angle_gamma   90.00
#
_symmetry.space_group_name_H-M   'P 1'
#
loop_
_entity.id
_entity.type
_entity.pdbx_description
1 polymer ?
#
loop_
_entity_poly.entity_id
_entity_poly.type
_entity_poly.pdbx_seq_one_letter_code
_entity_poly.pdbx_strand_id
1 'polypeptide(L)'
;MTHDECADRCEEFFAVGGFTQVRKLSEAGLEELGPDPVLYRWLGLAHAAEDEDDHDAEAEKAYESGLAQWPDDLGLLVSYLELCLRADGWTYPGRSGRAVVLKERIAVLAPAGSPEAARVEDALGWAGRGYWQDVQERTATVRAERAALTSHSADVAEALERGGQAPAHPEDLRAAEVAAALELLAGPWRAPLRLMVRHRVAAYVATFVLVLATNKALVLSGTVSYSLWGWIWYVPLLLADGRLKLARRVARQRVIAAMEARHADTVASAD
;
A
#
# COMPACT_ATOMS: atom_id res chain seq x y z
N MET A 1 -21.15 19.42 -6.37
CA MET A 1 -19.75 18.96 -6.37
C MET A 1 -19.14 19.30 -7.72
N THR A 2 -17.93 19.83 -7.77
CA THR A 2 -17.20 20.11 -9.02
C THR A 2 -16.23 18.98 -9.37
N HIS A 3 -15.68 18.98 -10.59
CA HIS A 3 -14.61 18.03 -10.97
C HIS A 3 -13.38 18.17 -10.07
N ASP A 4 -12.99 19.40 -9.74
CA ASP A 4 -11.86 19.69 -8.84
C ASP A 4 -12.09 19.15 -7.43
N GLU A 5 -13.28 19.39 -6.85
CA GLU A 5 -13.64 18.86 -5.53
C GLU A 5 -13.67 17.32 -5.50
N CYS A 6 -14.07 16.70 -6.61
CA CYS A 6 -14.07 15.25 -6.76
C CYS A 6 -12.63 14.70 -6.84
N ALA A 7 -11.75 15.38 -7.60
CA ALA A 7 -10.35 15.02 -7.74
C ALA A 7 -9.58 15.15 -6.42
N ASP A 8 -9.79 16.24 -5.67
CA ASP A 8 -9.16 16.47 -4.36
C ASP A 8 -9.55 15.37 -3.36
N ARG A 9 -10.84 15.02 -3.32
CA ARG A 9 -11.34 13.91 -2.48
C ARG A 9 -10.78 12.55 -2.92
N CYS A 10 -10.63 12.32 -4.23
CA CYS A 10 -9.97 11.11 -4.73
C CYS A 10 -8.51 11.03 -4.26
N GLU A 11 -7.78 12.15 -4.29
CA GLU A 11 -6.40 12.21 -3.79
C GLU A 11 -6.31 11.87 -2.29
N GLU A 12 -7.19 12.47 -1.48
CA GLU A 12 -7.24 12.23 -0.04
C GLU A 12 -7.52 10.76 0.29
N PHE A 13 -8.51 10.14 -0.35
CA PHE A 13 -8.80 8.72 -0.16
C PHE A 13 -7.67 7.83 -0.68
N PHE A 14 -7.06 8.17 -1.82
CA PHE A 14 -5.96 7.40 -2.40
C PHE A 14 -4.74 7.39 -1.46
N ALA A 15 -4.41 8.53 -0.84
CA ALA A 15 -3.29 8.67 0.08
C ALA A 15 -3.37 7.74 1.30
N VAL A 16 -4.58 7.37 1.73
CA VAL A 16 -4.81 6.45 2.87
C VAL A 16 -5.11 5.01 2.45
N GLY A 17 -5.09 4.70 1.15
CA GLY A 17 -5.38 3.38 0.59
C GLY A 17 -6.89 3.07 0.47
N GLY A 18 -7.73 4.10 0.40
CA GLY A 18 -9.18 4.00 0.17
C GLY A 18 -9.55 3.80 -1.31
N PHE A 19 -8.93 2.82 -1.98
CA PHE A 19 -9.08 2.65 -3.44
C PHE A 19 -10.53 2.37 -3.86
N THR A 20 -11.28 1.63 -3.05
CA THR A 20 -12.72 1.42 -3.29
C THR A 20 -13.51 2.73 -3.24
N GLN A 21 -13.19 3.64 -2.34
CA GLN A 21 -13.81 4.97 -2.27
C GLN A 21 -13.46 5.81 -3.49
N VAL A 22 -12.19 5.79 -3.92
CA VAL A 22 -11.74 6.49 -5.13
C VAL A 22 -12.50 6.01 -6.36
N ARG A 23 -12.71 4.69 -6.51
CA ARG A 23 -13.51 4.14 -7.62
C ARG A 23 -14.94 4.66 -7.60
N LYS A 24 -15.64 4.49 -6.47
CA LYS A 24 -17.04 4.96 -6.32
C LYS A 24 -17.17 6.45 -6.60
N LEU A 25 -16.25 7.24 -6.08
CA LEU A 25 -16.26 8.69 -6.23
C LEU A 25 -15.97 9.11 -7.68
N SER A 26 -15.00 8.46 -8.33
CA SER A 26 -14.68 8.71 -9.74
C SER A 26 -15.83 8.29 -10.66
N GLU A 27 -16.43 7.12 -10.43
CA GLU A 27 -17.60 6.63 -11.18
C GLU A 27 -18.80 7.58 -11.03
N ALA A 28 -19.15 7.95 -9.80
CA ALA A 28 -20.22 8.90 -9.55
C ALA A 28 -19.93 10.27 -10.16
N GLY A 29 -18.69 10.76 -10.06
CA GLY A 29 -18.27 12.02 -10.69
C GLY A 29 -18.40 11.98 -12.21
N LEU A 30 -18.02 10.88 -12.85
CA LEU A 30 -18.18 10.69 -14.31
C LEU A 30 -19.65 10.63 -14.72
N GLU A 31 -20.53 10.04 -13.90
CA GLU A 31 -21.98 9.95 -14.14
C GLU A 31 -22.67 11.31 -13.95
N GLU A 32 -22.36 12.03 -12.87
CA GLU A 32 -23.06 13.26 -12.47
C GLU A 32 -22.52 14.51 -13.17
N LEU A 33 -21.19 14.62 -13.29
CA LEU A 33 -20.51 15.82 -13.82
C LEU A 33 -20.11 15.65 -15.29
N GLY A 34 -20.26 14.44 -15.82
CA GLY A 34 -19.84 14.08 -17.16
C GLY A 34 -18.37 13.69 -17.25
N PRO A 35 -17.92 13.31 -18.46
CA PRO A 35 -16.59 12.74 -18.66
C PRO A 35 -15.51 13.79 -18.38
N ASP A 36 -14.45 13.36 -17.71
CA ASP A 36 -13.29 14.19 -17.35
C ASP A 36 -12.01 13.34 -17.29
N PRO A 37 -10.89 13.81 -17.87
CA PRO A 37 -9.65 13.02 -17.94
C PRO A 37 -9.03 12.76 -16.57
N VAL A 38 -9.18 13.66 -15.60
CA VAL A 38 -8.64 13.48 -14.24
C VAL A 38 -9.43 12.41 -13.50
N LEU A 39 -10.75 12.36 -13.64
CA LEU A 39 -11.59 11.31 -13.05
C LEU A 39 -11.34 9.94 -13.67
N TYR A 40 -11.17 9.84 -15.00
CA TYR A 40 -10.75 8.58 -15.64
C TYR A 40 -9.37 8.12 -15.14
N ARG A 41 -8.45 9.06 -14.91
CA ARG A 41 -7.13 8.75 -14.35
C ARG A 41 -7.24 8.21 -12.92
N TRP A 42 -8.02 8.85 -12.05
CA TRP A 42 -8.23 8.37 -10.67
C TRP A 42 -8.90 6.99 -10.61
N LEU A 43 -9.89 6.75 -11.47
CA LEU A 43 -10.53 5.44 -11.61
C LEU A 43 -9.52 4.36 -11.99
N GLY A 44 -8.69 4.62 -13.01
CA GLY A 44 -7.65 3.69 -13.45
C GLY A 44 -6.57 3.45 -12.38
N LEU A 45 -6.12 4.49 -11.69
CA LEU A 45 -5.14 4.39 -10.60
C LEU A 45 -5.67 3.55 -9.43
N ALA A 46 -6.94 3.74 -9.06
CA ALA A 46 -7.56 3.00 -7.97
C ALA A 46 -7.72 1.50 -8.29
N HIS A 47 -8.01 1.15 -9.54
CA HIS A 47 -7.98 -0.25 -9.99
C HIS A 47 -6.56 -0.82 -10.00
N ALA A 48 -5.61 -0.13 -10.61
CA ALA A 48 -4.23 -0.60 -10.71
C ALA A 48 -3.54 -0.79 -9.34
N ALA A 49 -3.96 -0.02 -8.32
CA ALA A 49 -3.40 -0.09 -6.97
C ALA A 49 -3.78 -1.37 -6.19
N GLU A 50 -4.87 -2.06 -6.55
CA GLU A 50 -5.28 -3.29 -5.85
C GLU A 50 -4.54 -4.55 -6.35
N ASP A 51 -3.75 -4.45 -7.44
CA ASP A 51 -2.80 -5.48 -7.92
C ASP A 51 -3.41 -6.91 -8.02
N GLU A 52 -4.67 -6.99 -8.49
CA GLU A 52 -5.38 -8.21 -8.84
C GLU A 52 -5.69 -8.20 -10.35
N ASP A 53 -5.52 -9.33 -11.05
CA ASP A 53 -5.60 -9.41 -12.53
C ASP A 53 -6.92 -8.84 -13.11
N ASP A 54 -8.05 -9.02 -12.41
CA ASP A 54 -9.35 -8.48 -12.82
C ASP A 54 -9.39 -6.94 -12.74
N HIS A 55 -8.68 -6.35 -11.79
CA HIS A 55 -8.59 -4.90 -11.64
C HIS A 55 -7.68 -4.26 -12.69
N ASP A 56 -6.63 -4.96 -13.13
CA ASP A 56 -5.77 -4.51 -14.22
C ASP A 56 -6.54 -4.29 -15.53
N ALA A 57 -7.54 -5.12 -15.83
CA ALA A 57 -8.39 -4.98 -17.01
C ALA A 57 -9.35 -3.77 -16.90
N GLU A 58 -9.96 -3.55 -15.74
CA GLU A 58 -10.82 -2.37 -15.52
C GLU A 58 -10.00 -1.07 -15.50
N ALA A 59 -8.76 -1.09 -14.99
CA ALA A 59 -7.84 0.04 -15.08
C ALA A 59 -7.56 0.43 -16.54
N GLU A 60 -7.22 -0.57 -17.37
CA GLU A 60 -6.98 -0.39 -18.80
C GLU A 60 -8.18 0.20 -19.53
N LYS A 61 -9.38 -0.32 -19.25
CA LYS A 61 -10.64 0.19 -19.81
C LYS A 61 -10.92 1.64 -19.40
N ALA A 62 -10.63 2.02 -18.16
CA ALA A 62 -10.79 3.42 -17.71
C ALA A 62 -9.86 4.36 -18.49
N TYR A 63 -8.58 3.98 -18.65
CA TYR A 63 -7.62 4.78 -19.42
C TYR A 63 -7.99 4.87 -20.90
N GLU A 64 -8.39 3.77 -21.53
CA GLU A 64 -8.82 3.77 -22.93
C GLU A 64 -10.07 4.63 -23.14
N SER A 65 -11.03 4.60 -22.21
CA SER A 65 -12.24 5.43 -22.26
C SER A 65 -11.93 6.93 -22.14
N GLY A 66 -10.97 7.30 -21.28
CA GLY A 66 -10.48 8.67 -21.18
C GLY A 66 -9.72 9.11 -22.43
N LEU A 67 -8.78 8.30 -22.91
CA LEU A 67 -7.94 8.62 -24.09
C LEU A 67 -8.74 8.65 -25.41
N ALA A 68 -9.87 7.95 -25.48
CA ALA A 68 -10.78 8.08 -26.62
C ALA A 68 -11.35 9.50 -26.78
N GLN A 69 -11.46 10.24 -25.68
CA GLN A 69 -11.97 11.62 -25.64
C GLN A 69 -10.84 12.65 -25.58
N TRP A 70 -9.79 12.37 -24.82
CA TRP A 70 -8.60 13.21 -24.68
C TRP A 70 -7.33 12.42 -25.06
N PRO A 71 -7.08 12.21 -26.36
CA PRO A 71 -5.97 11.37 -26.83
C PRO A 71 -4.58 11.90 -26.43
N ASP A 72 -4.50 13.19 -26.11
CA ASP A 72 -3.26 13.90 -25.78
C ASP A 72 -3.18 14.33 -24.31
N ASP A 73 -4.09 13.83 -23.45
CA ASP A 73 -3.96 14.05 -22.02
C ASP A 73 -2.74 13.30 -21.48
N LEU A 74 -1.71 14.07 -21.10
CA LEU A 74 -0.45 13.52 -20.60
C LEU A 74 -0.64 12.70 -19.32
N GLY A 75 -1.59 13.06 -18.47
CA GLY A 75 -1.86 12.33 -17.24
C GLY A 75 -2.33 10.91 -17.50
N LEU A 76 -3.32 10.75 -18.39
CA LEU A 76 -3.86 9.47 -18.81
C LEU A 76 -2.81 8.63 -19.57
N LEU A 77 -2.05 9.26 -20.47
CA LEU A 77 -1.01 8.56 -21.24
C LEU A 77 0.08 7.99 -20.32
N VAL A 78 0.55 8.77 -19.35
CA VAL A 78 1.59 8.34 -18.39
C VAL A 78 1.06 7.23 -17.48
N SER A 79 -0.15 7.38 -16.93
CA SER A 79 -0.74 6.35 -16.07
C SER A 79 -1.03 5.05 -16.82
N TYR A 80 -1.44 5.12 -18.09
CA TYR A 80 -1.63 3.93 -18.91
C TYR A 80 -0.28 3.26 -19.27
N LEU A 81 0.75 4.06 -19.53
CA LEU A 81 2.10 3.53 -19.75
C LEU A 81 2.58 2.79 -18.49
N GLU A 82 2.45 3.38 -17.31
CA GLU A 82 2.84 2.76 -16.03
C GLU A 82 2.15 1.40 -15.82
N LEU A 83 0.84 1.30 -16.11
CA LEU A 83 0.11 0.01 -16.08
C LEU A 83 0.68 -0.99 -17.10
N CYS A 84 0.89 -0.56 -18.35
CA CYS A 84 1.41 -1.44 -19.40
C CYS A 84 2.82 -1.96 -19.10
N LEU A 85 3.65 -1.13 -18.46
CA LEU A 85 5.01 -1.50 -18.08
C LEU A 85 5.01 -2.51 -16.92
N ARG A 86 4.09 -2.38 -15.96
CA ARG A 86 3.94 -3.32 -14.83
C ARG A 86 3.58 -4.74 -15.26
N ALA A 87 2.85 -4.88 -16.35
CA ALA A 87 2.40 -6.17 -16.84
C ALA A 87 3.58 -7.01 -17.37
N ASP A 88 3.62 -8.29 -17.00
CA ASP A 88 4.58 -9.24 -17.58
C ASP A 88 4.29 -9.42 -19.08
N GLY A 89 5.27 -9.08 -19.92
CA GLY A 89 5.13 -9.14 -21.37
C GLY A 89 4.95 -10.55 -21.94
N TRP A 90 5.30 -11.60 -21.16
CA TRP A 90 4.99 -12.98 -21.54
C TRP A 90 3.50 -13.29 -21.37
N THR A 91 2.91 -12.81 -20.28
CA THR A 91 1.50 -13.03 -19.93
C THR A 91 0.58 -12.08 -20.69
N TYR A 92 1.01 -10.84 -20.94
CA TYR A 92 0.22 -9.78 -21.57
C TYR A 92 0.97 -9.07 -22.71
N PRO A 93 1.28 -9.76 -23.81
CA PRO A 93 2.10 -9.20 -24.91
C PRO A 93 1.47 -7.97 -25.56
N GLY A 94 0.14 -7.84 -25.54
CA GLY A 94 -0.57 -6.66 -26.05
C GLY A 94 -0.22 -5.37 -25.31
N ARG A 95 -0.05 -5.44 -23.98
CA ARG A 95 0.32 -4.29 -23.15
C ARG A 95 1.75 -3.83 -23.44
N SER A 96 2.68 -4.77 -23.65
CA SER A 96 4.05 -4.44 -24.04
C SER A 96 4.12 -3.70 -25.38
N GLY A 97 3.31 -4.10 -26.36
CA GLY A 97 3.20 -3.38 -27.64
C GLY A 97 2.65 -1.96 -27.47
N ARG A 98 1.61 -1.78 -26.65
CA ARG A 98 1.03 -0.47 -26.36
C ARG A 98 1.98 0.46 -25.61
N ALA A 99 2.79 -0.07 -24.69
CA ALA A 99 3.79 0.72 -23.97
C ALA A 99 4.76 1.46 -24.91
N VAL A 100 5.14 0.84 -26.04
CA VAL A 100 6.00 1.48 -27.04
C VAL A 100 5.30 2.69 -27.68
N VAL A 101 4.05 2.51 -28.10
CA VAL A 101 3.25 3.56 -28.75
C VAL A 101 2.98 4.72 -27.78
N LEU A 102 2.63 4.41 -26.53
CA LEU A 102 2.38 5.41 -25.49
C LEU A 102 3.65 6.22 -25.19
N LYS A 103 4.80 5.55 -25.08
CA LYS A 103 6.10 6.21 -24.88
C LYS A 103 6.42 7.20 -26.01
N GLU A 104 6.24 6.79 -27.27
CA GLU A 104 6.47 7.66 -28.42
C GLU A 104 5.52 8.86 -28.41
N ARG A 105 4.25 8.64 -28.07
CA ARG A 105 3.27 9.74 -27.97
C ARG A 105 3.64 10.73 -26.86
N ILE A 106 4.02 10.24 -25.69
CA ILE A 106 4.42 11.10 -24.56
C ILE A 106 5.70 11.89 -24.91
N ALA A 107 6.68 11.28 -25.57
CA ALA A 107 7.90 11.97 -25.98
C ALA A 107 7.64 13.14 -26.97
N VAL A 108 6.56 13.05 -27.77
CA VAL A 108 6.13 14.15 -28.64
C VAL A 108 5.45 15.27 -27.87
N LEU A 109 4.72 14.94 -26.80
CA LEU A 109 3.87 15.88 -26.06
C LEU A 109 4.57 16.50 -24.83
N ALA A 110 5.50 15.80 -24.21
CA ALA A 110 6.22 16.22 -23.00
C ALA A 110 7.65 16.67 -23.34
N PRO A 111 7.98 17.97 -23.18
CA PRO A 111 9.33 18.46 -23.37
C PRO A 111 10.32 17.80 -22.39
N ALA A 112 11.58 17.65 -22.81
CA ALA A 112 12.65 17.16 -21.95
C ALA A 112 12.77 18.05 -20.69
N GLY A 113 12.76 17.43 -19.52
CA GLY A 113 12.79 18.10 -18.22
C GLY A 113 11.43 18.48 -17.63
N SER A 114 10.30 18.11 -18.25
CA SER A 114 8.99 18.23 -17.61
C SER A 114 8.80 17.15 -16.52
N PRO A 115 7.91 17.39 -15.52
CA PRO A 115 7.56 16.36 -14.54
C PRO A 115 7.05 15.06 -15.16
N GLU A 116 6.29 15.15 -16.24
CA GLU A 116 5.75 14.00 -16.98
C GLU A 116 6.87 13.23 -17.68
N ALA A 117 7.84 13.92 -18.29
CA ALA A 117 9.02 13.29 -18.87
C ALA A 117 9.86 12.59 -17.81
N ALA A 118 10.04 13.20 -16.63
CA ALA A 118 10.74 12.58 -15.50
C ALA A 118 10.02 11.32 -14.99
N ARG A 119 8.68 11.36 -14.86
CA ARG A 119 7.88 10.18 -14.49
C ARG A 119 8.00 9.05 -15.51
N VAL A 120 8.02 9.37 -16.80
CA VAL A 120 8.25 8.37 -17.86
C VAL A 120 9.66 7.81 -17.79
N GLU A 121 10.68 8.64 -17.54
CA GLU A 121 12.05 8.18 -17.34
C GLU A 121 12.17 7.25 -16.12
N ASP A 122 11.52 7.57 -15.00
CA ASP A 122 11.47 6.73 -13.81
C ASP A 122 10.76 5.38 -14.10
N ALA A 123 9.59 5.44 -14.76
CA ALA A 123 8.81 4.25 -15.12
C ALA A 123 9.54 3.36 -16.13
N LEU A 124 10.25 3.94 -17.10
CA LEU A 124 11.07 3.19 -18.05
C LEU A 124 12.38 2.70 -17.43
N GLY A 125 12.95 3.45 -16.50
CA GLY A 125 14.04 3.00 -15.64
C GLY A 125 13.63 1.76 -14.83
N TRP A 126 12.33 1.61 -14.56
CA TRP A 126 11.75 0.41 -13.96
C TRP A 126 11.53 -0.74 -14.96
N ALA A 127 11.05 -0.45 -16.16
CA ALA A 127 10.68 -1.46 -17.16
C ALA A 127 11.83 -1.94 -18.08
N GLY A 128 12.91 -1.17 -18.20
CA GLY A 128 14.11 -1.54 -18.96
C GLY A 128 15.07 -2.45 -18.19
N ARG A 129 14.64 -2.98 -17.04
CA ARG A 129 15.49 -3.71 -16.11
C ARG A 129 15.61 -5.17 -16.49
N GLY A 130 16.84 -5.69 -16.38
CA GLY A 130 17.06 -7.12 -16.51
C GLY A 130 16.49 -7.87 -15.30
N TYR A 131 16.21 -9.16 -15.46
CA TYR A 131 15.73 -10.07 -14.40
C TYR A 131 16.37 -9.87 -13.01
N TRP A 132 17.69 -9.60 -12.96
CA TRP A 132 18.42 -9.37 -11.71
C TRP A 132 18.11 -8.05 -11.01
N GLN A 133 17.79 -7.00 -11.77
CA GLN A 133 17.34 -5.73 -11.23
C GLN A 133 15.90 -5.81 -10.73
N ASP A 134 15.03 -6.62 -11.36
CA ASP A 134 13.68 -6.89 -10.85
C ASP A 134 13.69 -7.65 -9.51
N VAL A 135 14.62 -8.58 -9.34
CA VAL A 135 14.85 -9.23 -8.04
C VAL A 135 15.33 -8.21 -6.99
N GLN A 136 16.23 -7.29 -7.36
CA GLN A 136 16.70 -6.23 -6.45
C GLN A 136 15.58 -5.28 -6.04
N GLU A 137 14.68 -4.94 -6.95
CA GLU A 137 13.58 -4.01 -6.69
C GLU A 137 12.41 -4.67 -5.96
N ARG A 138 12.07 -5.93 -6.25
CA ARG A 138 11.20 -6.73 -5.37
C ARG A 138 11.79 -6.81 -3.96
N THR A 139 13.11 -6.86 -3.85
CA THR A 139 13.77 -6.76 -2.54
C THR A 139 13.66 -5.34 -1.96
N ALA A 140 13.67 -4.29 -2.78
CA ALA A 140 13.48 -2.91 -2.35
C ALA A 140 12.06 -2.63 -1.86
N THR A 141 11.01 -3.11 -2.54
CA THR A 141 9.62 -3.01 -2.10
C THR A 141 9.40 -3.80 -0.81
N VAL A 142 9.94 -5.03 -0.72
CA VAL A 142 9.93 -5.80 0.53
C VAL A 142 10.71 -5.08 1.64
N ARG A 143 11.83 -4.42 1.33
CA ARG A 143 12.57 -3.60 2.29
C ARG A 143 11.77 -2.37 2.72
N ALA A 144 11.06 -1.71 1.82
CA ALA A 144 10.22 -0.55 2.11
C ALA A 144 9.02 -0.94 2.96
N GLU A 145 8.33 -2.04 2.62
CA GLU A 145 7.25 -2.60 3.43
C GLU A 145 7.77 -3.02 4.82
N ARG A 146 8.93 -3.66 4.86
CA ARG A 146 9.60 -4.02 6.11
C ARG A 146 10.00 -2.79 6.92
N ALA A 147 10.47 -1.73 6.28
CA ALA A 147 10.82 -0.47 6.92
C ALA A 147 9.58 0.19 7.52
N ALA A 148 8.46 0.24 6.77
CA ALA A 148 7.17 0.75 7.25
C ALA A 148 6.60 -0.07 8.40
N LEU A 149 6.70 -1.41 8.35
CA LEU A 149 6.32 -2.28 9.47
C LEU A 149 7.23 -2.08 10.68
N THR A 150 8.52 -1.83 10.45
CA THR A 150 9.50 -1.58 11.51
C THR A 150 9.26 -0.24 12.17
N SER A 151 9.02 0.83 11.40
CA SER A 151 8.69 2.15 11.92
C SER A 151 7.39 2.10 12.72
N HIS A 152 6.33 1.50 12.18
CA HIS A 152 5.07 1.34 12.90
C HIS A 152 5.26 0.58 14.23
N SER A 153 6.03 -0.52 14.21
CA SER A 153 6.33 -1.26 15.45
C SER A 153 7.13 -0.44 16.47
N ALA A 154 8.03 0.44 15.99
CA ALA A 154 8.84 1.31 16.83
C ALA A 154 7.96 2.41 17.46
N ASP A 155 7.06 3.01 16.69
CA ASP A 155 6.10 4.01 17.18
C ASP A 155 5.18 3.41 18.26
N VAL A 156 4.71 2.16 18.07
CA VAL A 156 3.91 1.45 19.08
C VAL A 156 4.74 1.12 20.33
N ALA A 157 5.99 0.67 20.16
CA ALA A 157 6.88 0.40 21.28
C ALA A 157 7.14 1.67 22.11
N GLU A 158 7.42 2.78 21.43
CA GLU A 158 7.65 4.09 22.05
C GLU A 158 6.38 4.60 22.78
N ALA A 159 5.20 4.44 22.18
CA ALA A 159 3.94 4.79 22.82
C ALA A 159 3.66 3.92 24.06
N LEU A 160 4.01 2.62 24.03
CA LEU A 160 3.94 1.73 25.20
C LEU A 160 4.93 2.15 26.30
N GLU A 161 6.11 2.67 25.96
CA GLU A 161 7.08 3.21 26.91
C GLU A 161 6.56 4.45 27.62
N ARG A 162 5.83 5.32 26.89
CA ARG A 162 5.17 6.52 27.44
C ARG A 162 3.86 6.23 28.20
N GLY A 163 3.56 4.97 28.49
CA GLY A 163 2.37 4.60 29.27
C GLY A 163 1.10 4.38 28.44
N GLY A 164 1.22 4.20 27.13
CA GLY A 164 0.08 3.88 26.25
C GLY A 164 -0.74 5.08 25.81
N GLN A 165 -0.17 6.29 25.84
CA GLN A 165 -0.79 7.46 25.23
C GLN A 165 -0.59 7.42 23.72
N ALA A 166 -1.70 7.40 22.98
CA ALA A 166 -1.68 7.53 21.53
C ALA A 166 -1.57 9.00 21.12
N PRO A 167 -0.83 9.33 20.04
CA PRO A 167 -0.91 10.65 19.44
C PRO A 167 -2.34 10.91 18.94
N ALA A 168 -2.85 12.12 19.17
CA ALA A 168 -4.25 12.47 18.96
C ALA A 168 -4.43 13.32 17.70
N HIS A 169 -4.51 12.68 16.53
CA HIS A 169 -5.14 13.26 15.33
C HIS A 169 -5.96 12.18 14.61
N PRO A 170 -7.29 12.36 14.44
CA PRO A 170 -8.19 11.32 13.93
C PRO A 170 -7.98 10.98 12.44
N GLU A 171 -7.37 11.88 11.68
CA GLU A 171 -7.12 11.71 10.24
C GLU A 171 -5.66 11.42 9.91
N ASP A 172 -4.75 11.53 10.89
CA ASP A 172 -3.38 11.06 10.73
C ASP A 172 -3.39 9.53 10.78
N LEU A 173 -3.24 8.91 9.61
CA LEU A 173 -3.19 7.47 9.47
C LEU A 173 -2.15 6.84 10.40
N ARG A 174 -0.98 7.45 10.56
CA ARG A 174 0.08 6.91 11.41
C ARG A 174 -0.30 6.95 12.89
N ALA A 175 -0.93 8.04 13.33
CA ALA A 175 -1.45 8.15 14.69
C ALA A 175 -2.61 7.16 14.96
N ALA A 176 -3.53 7.02 14.00
CA ALA A 176 -4.64 6.07 14.07
C ALA A 176 -4.14 4.61 14.11
N GLU A 177 -3.10 4.27 13.33
CA GLU A 177 -2.47 2.95 13.36
C GLU A 177 -1.90 2.63 14.75
N VAL A 178 -1.20 3.58 15.38
CA VAL A 178 -0.66 3.42 16.75
C VAL A 178 -1.77 3.30 17.79
N ALA A 179 -2.80 4.15 17.72
CA ALA A 179 -3.95 4.09 18.63
C ALA A 179 -4.67 2.74 18.56
N ALA A 180 -4.97 2.26 17.35
CA ALA A 180 -5.58 0.95 17.15
C ALA A 180 -4.71 -0.20 17.66
N ALA A 181 -3.38 -0.10 17.52
CA ALA A 181 -2.46 -1.09 18.03
C ALA A 181 -2.48 -1.14 19.57
N LEU A 182 -2.51 0.01 20.23
CA LEU A 182 -2.62 0.10 21.69
C LEU A 182 -3.95 -0.48 22.20
N GLU A 183 -5.07 -0.17 21.53
CA GLU A 183 -6.39 -0.77 21.82
C GLU A 183 -6.37 -2.30 21.67
N LEU A 184 -5.79 -2.81 20.58
CA LEU A 184 -5.67 -4.26 20.33
C LEU A 184 -4.66 -4.95 21.24
N LEU A 185 -3.79 -4.21 21.92
CA LEU A 185 -2.90 -4.71 22.95
C LEU A 185 -3.41 -4.42 24.37
N ALA A 186 -4.57 -3.79 24.50
CA ALA A 186 -5.22 -3.55 25.79
C ALA A 186 -5.70 -4.85 26.43
N GLY A 187 -5.70 -4.87 27.76
CA GLY A 187 -6.16 -5.99 28.57
C GLY A 187 -5.05 -6.77 29.29
N PRO A 188 -5.40 -7.48 30.37
CA PRO A 188 -4.43 -8.16 31.24
C PRO A 188 -3.75 -9.35 30.53
N TRP A 189 -4.51 -10.13 29.75
CA TRP A 189 -4.01 -11.30 29.03
C TRP A 189 -3.07 -10.97 27.86
N ARG A 190 -2.97 -9.70 27.48
CA ARG A 190 -2.10 -9.21 26.40
C ARG A 190 -0.81 -8.57 26.91
N ALA A 191 -0.60 -8.55 28.23
CA ALA A 191 0.65 -8.12 28.86
C ALA A 191 1.93 -8.75 28.27
N PRO A 192 2.01 -10.08 28.01
CA PRO A 192 3.22 -10.65 27.41
C PRO A 192 3.47 -10.13 25.99
N LEU A 193 2.40 -9.95 25.20
CA LEU A 193 2.51 -9.39 23.84
C LEU A 193 2.98 -7.93 23.87
N ARG A 194 2.49 -7.11 24.82
CA ARG A 194 2.99 -5.74 25.02
C ARG A 194 4.49 -5.72 25.33
N LEU A 195 4.95 -6.64 26.19
CA LEU A 195 6.37 -6.74 26.52
C LEU A 195 7.21 -7.11 25.29
N MET A 196 6.73 -8.04 24.47
CA MET A 196 7.40 -8.45 23.23
C MET A 196 7.48 -7.31 22.22
N VAL A 197 6.40 -6.52 22.05
CA VAL A 197 6.41 -5.36 21.15
C VAL A 197 7.33 -4.26 21.68
N ARG A 198 7.27 -3.96 22.99
CA ARG A 198 8.14 -2.97 23.65
C ARG A 198 9.63 -3.32 23.51
N HIS A 199 9.99 -4.58 23.71
CA HIS A 199 11.37 -5.06 23.64
C HIS A 199 11.62 -5.93 22.41
N ARG A 200 11.12 -5.50 21.24
CA ARG A 200 11.11 -6.30 20.00
C ARG A 200 12.46 -6.91 19.64
N VAL A 201 13.53 -6.11 19.67
CA VAL A 201 14.88 -6.60 19.34
C VAL A 201 15.32 -7.69 20.32
N ALA A 202 15.15 -7.46 21.62
CA ALA A 202 15.49 -8.44 22.65
C ALA A 202 14.62 -9.70 22.55
N ALA A 203 13.33 -9.57 22.22
CA ALA A 203 12.41 -10.69 22.02
C ALA A 203 12.83 -11.55 20.82
N TYR A 204 13.19 -10.95 19.69
CA TYR A 204 13.70 -11.67 18.52
C TYR A 204 15.01 -12.40 18.82
N VAL A 205 15.96 -11.75 19.52
CA VAL A 205 17.23 -12.37 19.93
C VAL A 205 16.99 -13.53 20.90
N ALA A 206 16.15 -13.35 21.91
CA ALA A 206 15.84 -14.39 22.89
C ALA A 206 15.15 -15.59 22.23
N THR A 207 14.19 -15.36 21.33
CA THR A 207 13.54 -16.43 20.57
C THR A 207 14.53 -17.18 19.68
N PHE A 208 15.43 -16.48 19.00
CA PHE A 208 16.46 -17.12 18.18
C PHE A 208 17.38 -18.02 19.02
N VAL A 209 17.80 -17.55 20.20
CA VAL A 209 18.59 -18.37 21.15
C VAL A 209 17.80 -19.59 21.62
N LEU A 210 16.50 -19.44 21.95
CA LEU A 210 15.62 -20.54 22.36
C LEU A 210 15.44 -21.59 21.27
N VAL A 211 15.33 -21.18 20.01
CA VAL A 211 15.26 -22.08 18.85
C VAL A 211 16.52 -22.94 18.78
N LEU A 212 17.70 -22.31 18.81
CA LEU A 212 18.98 -23.01 18.73
C LEU A 212 19.18 -23.94 19.93
N ALA A 213 18.86 -23.48 21.14
CA ALA A 213 18.99 -24.25 22.36
C ALA A 213 18.07 -25.49 22.35
N THR A 214 16.81 -25.32 21.93
CA THR A 214 15.82 -26.40 21.86
C THR A 214 16.21 -27.45 20.82
N ASN A 215 16.62 -27.00 19.62
CA ASN A 215 17.06 -27.92 18.57
C ASN A 215 18.33 -28.67 18.97
N LYS A 216 19.32 -27.99 19.57
CA LYS A 216 20.53 -28.66 20.08
C LYS A 216 20.21 -29.65 21.20
N ALA A 217 19.36 -29.27 22.15
CA ALA A 217 18.99 -30.16 23.26
C ALA A 217 18.33 -31.45 22.75
N LEU A 218 17.41 -31.34 21.79
CA LEU A 218 16.70 -32.49 21.19
C LEU A 218 17.60 -33.43 20.38
N VAL A 219 18.63 -32.87 19.72
CA VAL A 219 19.63 -33.68 19.01
C VAL A 219 20.58 -34.36 20.00
N LEU A 220 21.05 -33.62 21.02
CA LEU A 220 21.97 -34.15 22.03
C LEU A 220 21.33 -35.20 22.94
N SER A 221 20.00 -35.14 23.15
CA SER A 221 19.27 -36.17 23.89
C SER A 221 19.12 -37.48 23.12
N GLY A 222 19.62 -37.57 21.88
CA GLY A 222 19.55 -38.78 21.05
C GLY A 222 18.14 -39.16 20.60
N THR A 223 17.16 -38.30 20.86
CA THR A 223 15.74 -38.55 20.59
C THR A 223 15.42 -38.39 19.10
N VAL A 224 16.16 -37.51 18.43
CA VAL A 224 16.06 -37.26 16.98
C VAL A 224 17.43 -36.90 16.41
N SER A 225 17.70 -37.32 15.17
CA SER A 225 18.91 -36.95 14.43
C SER A 225 18.87 -35.51 13.89
N TYR A 226 17.67 -34.94 13.77
CA TYR A 226 17.41 -33.57 13.32
C TYR A 226 16.14 -33.03 13.99
N SER A 227 16.13 -31.75 14.37
CA SER A 227 14.96 -31.12 15.01
C SER A 227 14.67 -29.73 14.45
N LEU A 228 13.40 -29.51 14.12
CA LEU A 228 12.83 -28.20 13.76
C LEU A 228 11.86 -27.68 14.84
N TRP A 229 11.68 -28.39 15.95
CA TRP A 229 10.71 -28.03 16.97
C TRP A 229 10.99 -26.70 17.65
N GLY A 230 12.25 -26.24 17.67
CA GLY A 230 12.62 -24.93 18.18
C GLY A 230 11.93 -23.77 17.46
N TRP A 231 11.47 -23.95 16.21
CA TRP A 231 10.74 -22.90 15.48
C TRP A 231 9.38 -22.53 16.13
N ILE A 232 8.84 -23.38 17.01
CA ILE A 232 7.60 -23.07 17.74
C ILE A 232 7.70 -21.79 18.56
N TRP A 233 8.91 -21.40 18.99
CA TRP A 233 9.16 -20.17 19.74
C TRP A 233 8.90 -18.90 18.93
N TYR A 234 8.78 -18.97 17.60
CA TYR A 234 8.37 -17.84 16.77
C TYR A 234 6.85 -17.58 16.78
N VAL A 235 6.02 -18.55 17.20
CA VAL A 235 4.55 -18.40 17.18
C VAL A 235 4.07 -17.13 17.91
N PRO A 236 4.55 -16.80 19.13
CA PRO A 236 4.13 -15.59 19.82
C PRO A 236 4.57 -14.29 19.13
N LEU A 237 5.75 -14.28 18.46
CA LEU A 237 6.22 -13.14 17.66
C LEU A 237 5.32 -12.93 16.43
N LEU A 238 4.98 -13.99 15.73
CA LEU A 238 4.08 -13.95 14.58
C LEU A 238 2.67 -13.49 14.97
N LEU A 239 2.20 -13.89 16.15
CA LEU A 239 0.93 -13.38 16.70
C LEU A 239 0.99 -11.88 17.00
N ALA A 240 2.08 -11.39 17.59
CA ALA A 240 2.28 -9.96 17.82
C ALA A 240 2.30 -9.17 16.51
N ASP A 241 3.10 -9.60 15.53
CA ASP A 241 3.18 -8.96 14.21
C ASP A 241 1.83 -9.02 13.46
N GLY A 242 1.11 -10.15 13.56
CA GLY A 242 -0.24 -10.29 13.01
C GLY A 242 -1.26 -9.32 13.62
N ARG A 243 -1.15 -9.04 14.93
CA ARG A 243 -1.99 -8.03 15.60
C ARG A 243 -1.67 -6.61 15.17
N LEU A 244 -0.40 -6.28 14.96
CA LEU A 244 -0.01 -4.98 14.39
C LEU A 244 -0.54 -4.82 12.96
N LYS A 245 -0.45 -5.86 12.13
CA LYS A 245 -1.05 -5.84 10.78
C LYS A 245 -2.56 -5.64 10.84
N LEU A 246 -3.25 -6.30 11.79
CA LEU A 246 -4.69 -6.12 12.00
C LEU A 246 -5.02 -4.71 12.49
N ALA A 247 -4.21 -4.14 13.40
CA ALA A 247 -4.34 -2.77 13.86
C ALA A 247 -4.30 -1.77 12.70
N ARG A 248 -3.35 -1.95 11.77
CA ARG A 248 -3.25 -1.10 10.58
C ARG A 248 -4.49 -1.17 9.70
N ARG A 249 -5.03 -2.37 9.48
CA ARG A 249 -6.27 -2.55 8.71
C ARG A 249 -7.46 -1.85 9.37
N VAL A 250 -7.63 -2.03 10.68
CA VAL A 250 -8.72 -1.38 11.45
C VAL A 250 -8.56 0.14 11.45
N ALA A 251 -7.33 0.65 11.64
CA ALA A 251 -7.05 2.08 11.62
C ALA A 251 -7.39 2.71 10.27
N ARG A 252 -6.95 2.10 9.16
CA ARG A 252 -7.29 2.55 7.80
C ARG A 252 -8.81 2.62 7.60
N GLN A 253 -9.53 1.57 7.98
CA GLN A 253 -11.00 1.56 7.87
C GLN A 253 -11.65 2.69 8.67
N ARG A 254 -11.16 2.97 9.89
CA ARG A 254 -11.66 4.08 10.70
C ARG A 254 -11.35 5.45 10.10
N VAL A 255 -10.14 5.65 9.58
CA VAL A 255 -9.74 6.91 8.92
C VAL A 255 -10.57 7.15 7.67
N ILE A 256 -10.74 6.12 6.83
CA ILE A 256 -11.60 6.18 5.64
C ILE A 256 -13.04 6.54 6.03
N ALA A 257 -13.60 5.87 7.05
CA ALA A 257 -14.96 6.16 7.51
C ALA A 257 -15.10 7.59 8.09
N ALA A 258 -14.07 8.10 8.77
CA ALA A 258 -14.06 9.47 9.28
C ALA A 258 -13.99 10.49 8.13
N MET A 259 -13.18 10.23 7.10
CA MET A 259 -13.12 11.04 5.89
C MET A 259 -14.46 11.03 5.15
N GLU A 260 -15.10 9.87 4.98
CA GLU A 260 -16.44 9.75 4.40
C GLU A 260 -17.47 10.61 5.15
N ALA A 261 -17.49 10.54 6.49
CA ALA A 261 -18.39 11.34 7.33
C ALA A 261 -18.14 12.84 7.16
N ARG A 262 -16.88 13.29 7.22
CA ARG A 262 -16.51 14.70 7.02
C ARG A 262 -16.94 15.21 5.64
N HIS A 263 -16.73 14.43 4.59
CA HIS A 263 -17.15 14.83 3.25
C HIS A 263 -18.68 14.88 3.12
N ALA A 264 -19.42 13.97 3.78
CA ALA A 264 -20.88 14.03 3.85
C ALA A 264 -21.38 15.29 4.59
N ASP A 265 -20.76 15.63 5.72
CA ASP A 265 -21.08 16.84 6.49
C ASP A 265 -20.80 18.12 5.69
N THR A 266 -19.71 18.13 4.93
CA THR A 266 -19.35 19.26 4.06
C THR A 266 -20.41 19.48 2.99
N VAL A 267 -20.91 18.41 2.36
CA VAL A 267 -22.00 18.48 1.38
C VAL A 267 -23.29 18.98 2.04
N ALA A 268 -23.66 18.44 3.20
CA ALA A 268 -24.88 18.85 3.92
C ALA A 268 -24.85 20.30 4.41
N SER A 269 -23.66 20.88 4.60
CA SER A 269 -23.49 22.29 5.01
C SER A 269 -23.47 23.29 3.84
N ALA A 270 -23.36 22.80 2.60
CA ALA A 270 -23.32 23.61 1.39
C ALA A 270 -24.69 23.73 0.69
N ASP A 271 -25.66 22.90 1.09
CA ASP A 271 -27.07 22.94 0.68
C ASP A 271 -27.92 23.83 1.62
#